data_AF-A0AAV9E2K3-F1
#
_entry.id   AF-A0AAV9E2K3-F1
#
_cell.length_a   1.000
_cell.length_b   1.000
_cell.length_c   1.000
_cell.angle_alpha   90.00
_cell.angle_beta   90.00
_cell.angle_gamma   90.00
#
_symmetry.space_group_name_H-M   'P 1'
#
loop_
_entity.id
_entity.type
_entity.pdbx_description
1 polymer ?
#
loop_
_entity_poly.entity_id
_entity_poly.type
_entity_poly.pdbx_seq_one_letter_code
_entity_poly.pdbx_strand_id
1 'polypeptide(L)'
;MMEPLWKLTYLLEPASLTLIGTAIMVTFVSASRALQYGKEMERNRDFSEASITLDQSQALMIPLASSCSLLLMFYLFSSVSHLVTAFTTIASAFALFFCLSPYVAYVKAQLGLVDPFVSRCCSKLVTRTQWLLIVLCVGTVCAWLVSGHWILNNILGISICIAFVSHVRLPNVKICALLLVCLFVYDIFWVFFSERIFGANVMVSVATQQASNPVHTVASSLSLPGLQLITKKLEMPVKLVFPRNLLGSGVSQSGSMEYMMLGLGDMAIPGMLIALVRCFDYRKSKELGIPSDASSNRGQKYAWYAIFGYAIGLITALAAGILSHSPQPALLYLVPSTLGPVMFLSWLRKDFMELWEGPMSNPNEKTRLMEV
;
A
#
# COMPACT_ATOMS: atom_id res chain seq x y z
N MET A 1 -22.83 22.88 -10.17
CA MET A 1 -22.58 24.21 -9.57
C MET A 1 -21.36 24.03 -8.67
N MET A 2 -20.21 24.62 -9.01
CA MET A 2 -19.02 24.47 -8.15
C MET A 2 -19.24 25.23 -6.86
N GLU A 3 -18.92 24.58 -5.73
CA GLU A 3 -19.11 25.17 -4.41
C GLU A 3 -18.11 26.31 -4.14
N PRO A 4 -18.41 27.22 -3.19
CA PRO A 4 -17.48 28.29 -2.83
C PRO A 4 -16.17 27.74 -2.25
N LEU A 5 -15.05 28.35 -2.66
CA LEU A 5 -13.68 27.99 -2.24
C LEU A 5 -13.48 27.98 -0.71
N TRP A 6 -14.31 28.67 0.06
CA TRP A 6 -14.26 28.62 1.53
C TRP A 6 -14.44 27.21 2.09
N LYS A 7 -15.13 26.31 1.37
CA LYS A 7 -15.27 24.90 1.78
C LYS A 7 -13.96 24.11 1.73
N LEU A 8 -12.88 24.62 1.15
CA LEU A 8 -11.55 24.02 1.34
C LEU A 8 -11.07 24.07 2.79
N THR A 9 -11.72 24.85 3.67
CA THR A 9 -11.48 24.76 5.12
C THR A 9 -11.74 23.37 5.70
N TYR A 10 -12.60 22.54 5.07
CA TYR A 10 -12.77 21.12 5.41
C TYR A 10 -11.48 20.29 5.23
N LEU A 11 -10.55 20.76 4.39
CA LEU A 11 -9.25 20.11 4.22
C LEU A 11 -8.30 20.34 5.42
N LEU A 12 -8.60 21.33 6.25
CA LEU A 12 -7.87 21.64 7.48
C LEU A 12 -8.44 20.92 8.71
N GLU A 13 -9.50 20.12 8.53
CA GLU A 13 -10.03 19.30 9.61
C GLU A 13 -8.96 18.32 10.13
N PRO A 14 -8.99 17.99 11.44
CA PRO A 14 -8.04 17.07 12.02
C PRO A 14 -8.08 15.69 11.34
N ALA A 15 -9.25 15.24 10.88
CA ALA A 15 -9.39 13.96 10.18
C ALA A 15 -8.67 13.95 8.81
N SER A 16 -8.86 14.97 7.97
CA SER A 16 -8.18 15.08 6.68
C SER A 16 -6.67 15.25 6.85
N LEU A 17 -6.22 16.04 7.82
CA LEU A 17 -4.80 16.19 8.14
C LEU A 17 -4.17 14.88 8.65
N THR A 18 -4.87 14.13 9.52
CA THR A 18 -4.37 12.81 9.96
C THR A 18 -4.33 11.80 8.82
N LEU A 19 -5.30 11.81 7.91
CA LEU A 19 -5.29 10.94 6.73
C LEU A 19 -4.14 11.29 5.78
N ILE A 20 -3.94 12.57 5.46
CA ILE A 20 -2.83 13.02 4.62
C ILE A 20 -1.48 12.68 5.27
N GLY A 21 -1.34 13.00 6.56
CA GLY A 21 -0.12 12.73 7.32
C GLY A 21 0.21 11.24 7.40
N THR A 22 -0.78 10.40 7.69
CA THR A 22 -0.61 8.94 7.72
C THR A 22 -0.27 8.40 6.34
N ALA A 23 -0.93 8.85 5.27
CA ALA A 23 -0.64 8.40 3.91
C ALA A 23 0.79 8.78 3.46
N ILE A 24 1.26 9.99 3.76
CA ILE A 24 2.65 10.41 3.47
C ILE A 24 3.65 9.60 4.31
N MET A 25 3.36 9.37 5.59
CA MET A 25 4.21 8.58 6.47
C MET A 25 4.31 7.12 5.99
N VAL A 26 3.19 6.51 5.61
CA VAL A 26 3.12 5.13 5.10
C VAL A 26 3.87 4.99 3.78
N THR A 27 3.69 5.92 2.83
CA THR A 27 4.43 5.90 1.56
C THR A 27 5.95 6.06 1.76
N PHE A 28 6.37 6.92 2.69
CA PHE A 28 7.79 7.06 3.04
C PHE A 28 8.37 5.81 3.72
N VAL A 29 7.67 5.26 4.71
CA VAL A 29 8.10 4.08 5.47
C VAL A 29 8.14 2.85 4.56
N SER A 30 7.11 2.64 3.73
CA SER A 30 7.07 1.53 2.77
C SER A 30 8.22 1.60 1.77
N ALA A 31 8.51 2.78 1.19
CA ALA A 31 9.64 2.95 0.29
C ALA A 31 11.00 2.72 0.99
N SER A 32 11.14 3.15 2.24
CA SER A 32 12.36 2.93 3.03
C SER A 32 12.54 1.45 3.39
N ARG A 33 11.45 0.78 3.77
CA ARG A 33 11.44 -0.66 4.05
C ARG A 33 11.76 -1.48 2.81
N ALA A 34 11.21 -1.12 1.64
CA ALA A 34 11.51 -1.76 0.38
C ALA A 34 12.99 -1.66 0.01
N LEU A 35 13.62 -0.49 0.22
CA LEU A 35 15.06 -0.31 0.03
C LEU A 35 15.88 -1.19 1.00
N GLN A 36 15.54 -1.17 2.29
CA GLN A 36 16.24 -1.98 3.30
C GLN A 36 16.09 -3.48 3.02
N TYR A 37 14.89 -3.92 2.64
CA TYR A 37 14.62 -5.29 2.24
C TYR A 37 15.42 -5.68 0.99
N GLY A 38 15.52 -4.79 0.00
CA GLY A 38 16.39 -4.98 -1.16
C GLY A 38 17.87 -5.18 -0.79
N LYS A 39 18.40 -4.41 0.17
CA LYS A 39 19.77 -4.58 0.68
C LYS A 39 19.97 -5.90 1.42
N GLU A 40 19.00 -6.29 2.24
CA GLU A 40 19.03 -7.57 2.97
C GLU A 40 19.03 -8.75 1.99
N MET A 41 18.30 -8.63 0.89
CA MET A 41 18.22 -9.60 -0.17
C MET A 41 19.51 -9.71 -0.99
N GLU A 42 20.16 -8.58 -1.31
CA GLU A 42 21.50 -8.59 -1.95
C GLU A 42 22.54 -9.28 -1.07
N ARG A 43 22.42 -9.17 0.26
CA ARG A 43 23.32 -9.85 1.21
C ARG A 43 23.03 -11.36 1.32
N ASN A 44 21.78 -11.77 1.17
CA ASN A 44 21.32 -13.14 1.41
C ASN A 44 20.73 -13.74 0.12
N ARG A 45 21.52 -14.54 -0.62
CA ARG A 45 21.11 -15.13 -1.92
C ARG A 45 19.76 -15.86 -1.86
N ASP A 46 19.46 -16.59 -0.79
CA ASP A 46 18.20 -17.32 -0.61
C ASP A 46 16.94 -16.44 -0.63
N PHE A 47 17.03 -15.16 -0.23
CA PHE A 47 15.90 -14.24 -0.27
C PHE A 47 15.70 -13.63 -1.66
N SER A 48 16.73 -13.63 -2.51
CA SER A 48 16.68 -13.05 -3.85
C SER A 48 15.68 -13.76 -4.78
N GLU A 49 15.54 -15.07 -4.59
CA GLU A 49 14.62 -15.91 -5.37
C GLU A 49 13.14 -15.68 -4.99
N ALA A 50 12.86 -15.10 -3.82
CA ALA A 50 11.51 -14.89 -3.31
C ALA A 50 10.88 -13.55 -3.74
N SER A 51 11.63 -12.65 -4.38
CA SER A 51 11.10 -11.34 -4.82
C SER A 51 10.37 -11.43 -6.15
N ILE A 52 9.19 -10.83 -6.22
CA ILE A 52 8.40 -10.77 -7.45
C ILE A 52 8.82 -9.51 -8.20
N THR A 53 9.52 -9.71 -9.31
CA THR A 53 9.80 -8.61 -10.25
C THR A 53 8.62 -8.44 -11.19
N LEU A 54 8.12 -7.21 -11.32
CA LEU A 54 6.99 -6.94 -12.19
C LEU A 54 7.48 -6.72 -13.62
N ASP A 55 7.09 -7.61 -14.52
CA ASP A 55 7.34 -7.46 -15.95
C ASP A 55 6.29 -6.56 -16.64
N GLN A 56 6.56 -6.12 -17.86
CA GLN A 56 5.64 -5.31 -18.67
C GLN A 56 4.29 -6.01 -18.87
N SER A 57 4.33 -7.30 -19.18
CA SER A 57 3.13 -8.13 -19.37
C SER A 57 2.27 -8.16 -18.09
N GLN A 58 2.91 -8.37 -16.94
CA GLN A 58 2.24 -8.41 -15.64
C GLN A 58 1.68 -7.03 -15.24
N ALA A 59 2.40 -5.95 -15.54
CA ALA A 59 1.93 -4.59 -15.29
C ALA A 59 0.64 -4.26 -16.07
N LEU A 60 0.50 -4.74 -17.31
CA LEU A 60 -0.73 -4.60 -18.11
C LEU A 60 -1.87 -5.48 -17.59
N MET A 61 -1.55 -6.67 -17.07
CA MET A 61 -2.54 -7.58 -16.52
C MET A 61 -3.18 -7.09 -15.22
N ILE A 62 -2.49 -6.27 -14.42
CA ILE A 62 -3.02 -5.78 -13.12
C ILE A 62 -4.34 -5.00 -13.29
N PRO A 63 -4.43 -3.92 -14.10
CA PRO A 63 -5.70 -3.20 -14.31
C PRO A 63 -6.80 -4.06 -14.94
N LEU A 64 -6.43 -5.00 -15.82
CA LEU A 64 -7.38 -5.90 -16.46
C LEU A 64 -7.98 -6.90 -15.45
N ALA A 65 -7.13 -7.53 -14.64
CA ALA A 65 -7.55 -8.43 -13.58
C ALA A 65 -8.37 -7.70 -12.52
N SER A 66 -8.00 -6.46 -12.16
CA SER A 66 -8.78 -5.61 -11.26
C SER A 66 -10.16 -5.30 -11.84
N SER A 67 -10.26 -5.01 -13.14
CA SER A 67 -11.54 -4.75 -13.82
C SER A 67 -12.46 -5.96 -13.80
N CYS A 68 -11.90 -7.15 -14.07
CA CYS A 68 -12.63 -8.42 -13.99
C CYS A 68 -13.12 -8.68 -12.56
N SER A 69 -12.24 -8.53 -11.57
CA SER A 69 -12.57 -8.70 -10.14
C SER A 69 -13.66 -7.73 -9.68
N LEU A 70 -13.59 -6.46 -10.09
CA LEU A 70 -14.57 -5.43 -9.75
C LEU A 70 -15.96 -5.78 -10.32
N LEU A 71 -16.04 -6.21 -11.58
CA LEU A 71 -17.29 -6.68 -12.18
C LEU A 71 -17.84 -7.93 -11.49
N LEU A 72 -16.98 -8.90 -11.17
CA LEU A 72 -17.39 -10.07 -10.40
C LEU A 72 -17.93 -9.67 -9.03
N MET A 73 -17.31 -8.70 -8.36
CA MET A 73 -17.77 -8.20 -7.08
C MET A 73 -19.11 -7.45 -7.19
N PHE A 74 -19.36 -6.74 -8.29
CA PHE A 74 -20.63 -6.07 -8.55
C PHE A 74 -21.79 -7.06 -8.70
N TYR A 75 -21.60 -8.15 -9.44
CA TYR A 75 -22.66 -9.15 -9.66
C TYR A 75 -22.73 -10.24 -8.59
N LEU A 76 -21.59 -10.63 -8.00
CA LEU A 76 -21.45 -11.76 -7.07
C LEU A 76 -20.86 -11.32 -5.71
N PHE A 77 -21.33 -10.19 -5.18
CA PHE A 77 -20.77 -9.57 -3.98
C PHE A 77 -20.61 -10.54 -2.79
N SER A 78 -21.62 -11.36 -2.50
CA SER A 78 -21.59 -12.27 -1.35
C SER A 78 -20.45 -13.29 -1.45
N SER A 79 -20.25 -13.92 -2.61
CA SER A 79 -19.22 -14.95 -2.77
C SER A 79 -17.82 -14.34 -2.86
N VAL A 80 -17.67 -13.26 -3.63
CA VAL A 80 -16.38 -12.60 -3.83
C VAL A 80 -15.89 -11.93 -2.54
N SER A 81 -16.77 -11.31 -1.76
CA SER A 81 -16.38 -10.66 -0.50
C SER A 81 -15.84 -11.65 0.54
N HIS A 82 -16.40 -12.85 0.65
CA HIS A 82 -15.85 -13.91 1.51
C HIS A 82 -14.46 -14.36 1.05
N LEU A 83 -14.27 -14.55 -0.26
CA LEU A 83 -12.99 -14.90 -0.84
C LEU A 83 -11.93 -13.82 -0.58
N VAL A 84 -12.25 -12.55 -0.84
CA VAL A 84 -11.34 -11.42 -0.59
C VAL A 84 -11.02 -11.30 0.90
N THR A 85 -12.00 -11.49 1.78
CA THR A 85 -11.77 -11.47 3.24
C THR A 85 -10.80 -12.58 3.66
N ALA A 86 -10.96 -13.80 3.15
CA ALA A 86 -10.06 -14.91 3.44
C ALA A 86 -8.63 -14.69 2.92
N PHE A 87 -8.46 -14.14 1.71
CA PHE A 87 -7.13 -13.77 1.23
C PHE A 87 -6.52 -12.63 2.05
N THR A 88 -7.34 -11.68 2.47
CA THR A 88 -6.89 -10.51 3.23
C THR A 88 -6.48 -10.88 4.66
N THR A 89 -7.16 -11.82 5.33
CA THR A 89 -6.74 -12.31 6.66
C THR A 89 -5.37 -12.98 6.60
N ILE A 90 -5.15 -13.82 5.58
CA ILE A 90 -3.87 -14.50 5.36
C ILE A 90 -2.78 -13.46 5.04
N ALA A 91 -3.04 -12.59 4.06
CA ALA A 91 -2.10 -11.54 3.65
C ALA A 91 -1.73 -10.61 4.81
N SER A 92 -2.70 -10.21 5.63
CA SER A 92 -2.46 -9.33 6.78
C SER A 92 -1.62 -9.99 7.88
N ALA A 93 -1.81 -11.28 8.15
CA ALA A 93 -0.97 -12.02 9.11
C ALA A 93 0.49 -12.08 8.64
N PHE A 94 0.72 -12.40 7.36
CA PHE A 94 2.06 -12.38 6.76
C PHE A 94 2.67 -10.99 6.74
N ALA A 95 1.89 -9.97 6.37
CA ALA A 95 2.34 -8.60 6.29
C ALA A 95 2.73 -8.02 7.66
N LEU A 96 1.94 -8.31 8.71
CA LEU A 96 2.29 -7.95 10.09
C LEU A 96 3.59 -8.61 10.54
N PHE A 97 3.74 -9.91 10.29
CA PHE A 97 4.98 -10.63 10.63
C PHE A 97 6.19 -10.00 9.92
N PHE A 98 6.07 -9.72 8.62
CA PHE A 98 7.12 -9.07 7.83
C PHE A 98 7.49 -7.68 8.35
N CYS A 99 6.49 -6.89 8.79
CA CYS A 99 6.71 -5.56 9.33
C CYS A 99 7.36 -5.61 10.71
N LEU A 100 6.91 -6.49 11.60
CA LEU A 100 7.38 -6.56 12.99
C LEU A 100 8.72 -7.30 13.16
N SER A 101 9.05 -8.23 12.27
CA SER A 101 10.29 -9.02 12.31
C SER A 101 11.58 -8.19 12.49
N PRO A 102 11.85 -7.13 11.70
CA PRO A 102 13.06 -6.30 11.90
C PRO A 102 13.07 -5.57 13.24
N TYR A 103 11.91 -5.16 13.77
CA TYR A 103 11.82 -4.51 15.08
C TYR A 103 12.13 -5.49 16.22
N VAL A 104 11.63 -6.72 16.14
CA VAL A 104 11.95 -7.77 17.11
C VAL A 104 13.45 -8.10 17.07
N ALA A 105 14.04 -8.19 15.88
CA ALA A 105 15.48 -8.40 15.73
C ALA A 105 16.31 -7.25 16.34
N TYR A 106 15.87 -6.01 16.13
CA TYR A 106 16.50 -4.82 16.72
C TYR A 106 16.42 -4.82 18.25
N VAL A 107 15.22 -5.03 18.82
CA VAL A 107 15.00 -5.12 20.27
C VAL A 107 15.82 -6.25 20.88
N LYS A 108 15.86 -7.41 20.22
CA LYS A 108 16.70 -8.54 20.65
C LYS A 108 18.18 -8.17 20.69
N ALA A 109 18.69 -7.49 19.66
CA ALA A 109 20.07 -7.05 19.60
C ALA A 109 20.41 -6.06 20.73
N GLN A 110 19.49 -5.16 21.07
CA GLN A 110 19.67 -4.23 22.18
C GLN A 110 19.64 -4.90 23.56
N LEU A 111 18.76 -5.90 23.74
CA LEU A 111 18.60 -6.61 25.02
C LEU A 111 19.61 -7.75 25.22
N GLY A 112 20.45 -8.06 24.22
CA GLY A 112 21.46 -9.13 24.32
C GLY A 112 20.86 -10.52 24.54
N LEU A 113 19.59 -10.74 24.16
CA LEU A 113 18.90 -12.01 24.44
C LEU A 113 19.47 -13.13 23.55
N VAL A 114 20.12 -14.11 24.17
CA VAL A 114 20.51 -15.38 23.53
C VAL A 114 19.27 -16.26 23.43
N ASP A 115 18.81 -16.54 22.22
CA ASP A 115 17.64 -17.39 22.01
C ASP A 115 18.08 -18.87 21.90
N PRO A 116 17.57 -19.77 22.76
CA PRO A 116 17.62 -21.20 22.48
C PRO A 116 16.69 -21.54 21.30
N PHE A 117 17.15 -22.43 20.42
CA PHE A 117 16.37 -22.94 19.28
C PHE A 117 15.28 -23.91 19.79
N VAL A 118 14.01 -23.71 19.41
CA VAL A 118 12.88 -24.45 20.02
C VAL A 118 12.21 -25.42 19.04
N SER A 119 12.24 -25.21 17.72
CA SER A 119 11.49 -26.07 16.78
C SER A 119 12.01 -26.06 15.35
N ARG A 120 11.83 -27.19 14.66
CA ARG A 120 12.08 -27.39 13.22
C ARG A 120 10.72 -27.46 12.51
N CYS A 121 10.39 -26.44 11.71
CA CYS A 121 9.21 -26.45 10.83
C CYS A 121 9.64 -26.07 9.42
N CYS A 122 9.22 -26.82 8.41
CA CYS A 122 9.52 -26.58 6.99
C CYS A 122 11.03 -26.36 6.71
N SER A 123 11.89 -27.21 7.27
CA SER A 123 13.36 -27.20 7.08
C SER A 123 14.11 -25.96 7.57
N LYS A 124 13.47 -25.01 8.27
CA LYS A 124 14.14 -23.88 8.94
C LYS A 124 14.01 -23.96 10.47
N LEU A 125 15.05 -23.54 11.20
CA LEU A 125 15.01 -23.45 12.66
C LEU A 125 14.26 -22.17 13.05
N VAL A 126 13.15 -22.33 13.77
CA VAL A 126 12.34 -21.20 14.26
C VAL A 126 12.75 -20.88 15.70
N THR A 127 13.10 -19.61 15.97
CA THR A 127 13.44 -19.15 17.32
C THR A 127 12.19 -18.97 18.19
N ARG A 128 12.33 -19.04 19.52
CA ARG A 128 11.21 -18.80 20.47
C ARG A 128 10.54 -17.44 20.23
N THR A 129 11.36 -16.43 19.92
CA THR A 129 10.92 -15.06 19.60
C THR A 129 10.08 -14.99 18.33
N GLN A 130 10.39 -15.78 17.30
CA GLN A 130 9.58 -15.85 16.07
C GLN A 130 8.24 -16.53 16.31
N TRP A 131 8.18 -17.58 17.14
CA TRP A 131 6.92 -18.21 17.52
C TRP A 131 5.99 -17.25 18.28
N LEU A 132 6.52 -16.52 19.25
CA LEU A 132 5.76 -15.50 19.98
C LEU A 132 5.23 -14.42 19.03
N LEU A 133 6.05 -14.01 18.05
CA LEU A 133 5.63 -13.04 17.04
C LEU A 133 4.50 -13.57 16.15
N ILE A 134 4.55 -14.84 15.73
CA ILE A 134 3.47 -15.48 14.96
C ILE A 134 2.17 -15.48 15.77
N VAL A 135 2.24 -15.87 17.05
CA VAL A 135 1.07 -15.87 17.94
C VAL A 135 0.49 -14.47 18.09
N LEU A 136 1.34 -13.43 18.23
CA LEU A 136 0.91 -12.04 18.28
C LEU A 136 0.23 -11.58 16.97
N CYS A 137 0.81 -11.94 15.81
CA CYS A 137 0.25 -11.59 14.50
C CYS A 137 -1.11 -12.25 14.27
N VAL A 138 -1.23 -13.55 14.58
CA VAL A 138 -2.51 -14.26 14.48
C VAL A 138 -3.52 -13.69 15.48
N GLY A 139 -3.11 -13.41 16.72
CA GLY A 139 -3.97 -12.82 17.74
C GLY A 139 -4.52 -11.45 17.34
N THR A 140 -3.71 -10.60 16.74
CA THR A 140 -4.15 -9.27 16.26
C THR A 140 -5.13 -9.36 15.08
N VAL A 141 -4.91 -10.28 14.12
CA VAL A 141 -5.87 -10.54 13.03
C VAL A 141 -7.18 -11.12 13.56
N CYS A 142 -7.13 -12.05 14.52
CA CYS A 142 -8.33 -12.58 15.18
C CYS A 142 -9.09 -11.49 15.95
N ALA A 143 -8.38 -10.63 16.68
CA ALA A 143 -8.98 -9.50 17.38
C ALA A 143 -9.67 -8.54 16.39
N TRP A 144 -9.08 -8.28 15.23
CA TRP A 144 -9.72 -7.49 14.17
C TRP A 144 -10.98 -8.18 13.63
N LEU A 145 -10.93 -9.48 13.34
CA LEU A 145 -12.08 -10.24 12.85
C LEU A 145 -13.27 -10.24 13.81
N VAL A 146 -13.01 -10.32 15.12
CA VAL A 146 -14.08 -10.26 16.13
C VAL A 146 -14.60 -8.84 16.27
N SER A 147 -13.69 -7.89 16.46
CA SER A 147 -14.02 -6.58 16.99
C SER A 147 -14.31 -5.51 15.93
N GLY A 148 -13.83 -5.69 14.69
CA GLY A 148 -14.04 -4.76 13.58
C GLY A 148 -13.55 -3.33 13.83
N HIS A 149 -12.65 -3.11 14.81
CA HIS A 149 -12.19 -1.77 15.15
C HIS A 149 -11.40 -1.13 14.01
N TRP A 150 -11.72 0.14 13.71
CA TRP A 150 -11.05 0.93 12.67
C TRP A 150 -9.54 1.05 12.88
N ILE A 151 -9.06 1.11 14.12
CA ILE A 151 -7.62 1.16 14.44
C ILE A 151 -6.91 -0.11 13.98
N LEU A 152 -7.47 -1.28 14.32
CA LEU A 152 -6.91 -2.55 13.90
C LEU A 152 -6.98 -2.68 12.38
N ASN A 153 -8.10 -2.28 11.77
CA ASN A 153 -8.24 -2.25 10.32
C ASN A 153 -7.12 -1.41 9.66
N ASN A 154 -6.84 -0.22 10.20
CA ASN A 154 -5.79 0.65 9.68
C ASN A 154 -4.39 0.06 9.90
N ILE A 155 -4.11 -0.55 11.05
CA ILE A 155 -2.83 -1.23 11.31
C ILE A 155 -2.60 -2.36 10.30
N LEU A 156 -3.62 -3.19 10.04
CA LEU A 156 -3.56 -4.26 9.06
C LEU A 156 -3.42 -3.72 7.62
N GLY A 157 -4.12 -2.64 7.28
CA GLY A 157 -3.99 -2.00 5.97
C GLY A 157 -2.61 -1.41 5.74
N ILE A 158 -2.06 -0.72 6.74
CA ILE A 158 -0.70 -0.16 6.68
C ILE A 158 0.34 -1.28 6.51
N SER A 159 0.20 -2.39 7.26
CA SER A 159 1.13 -3.51 7.14
C SER A 159 1.07 -4.18 5.76
N ILE A 160 -0.15 -4.42 5.24
CA ILE A 160 -0.35 -4.93 3.87
C ILE A 160 0.31 -4.00 2.85
N CYS A 161 0.13 -2.69 2.98
CA CYS A 161 0.72 -1.70 2.08
C CYS A 161 2.26 -1.75 2.10
N ILE A 162 2.86 -1.77 3.29
CA ILE A 162 4.32 -1.84 3.44
C ILE A 162 4.87 -3.15 2.86
N ALA A 163 4.22 -4.27 3.15
CA ALA A 163 4.62 -5.58 2.63
C ALA A 163 4.50 -5.63 1.10
N PHE A 164 3.39 -5.14 0.54
CA PHE A 164 3.17 -5.10 -0.90
C PHE A 164 4.25 -4.30 -1.63
N VAL A 165 4.52 -3.06 -1.20
CA VAL A 165 5.57 -2.21 -1.79
C VAL A 165 6.97 -2.82 -1.63
N SER A 166 7.21 -3.59 -0.56
CA SER A 166 8.51 -4.24 -0.34
C SER A 166 8.72 -5.49 -1.18
N HIS A 167 7.67 -6.27 -1.44
CA HIS A 167 7.75 -7.51 -2.22
C HIS A 167 7.64 -7.31 -3.73
N VAL A 168 6.84 -6.33 -4.18
CA VAL A 168 6.68 -6.02 -5.61
C VAL A 168 7.79 -5.09 -6.04
N ARG A 169 8.80 -5.64 -6.73
CA ARG A 169 9.92 -4.85 -7.25
C ARG A 169 9.70 -4.47 -8.69
N LEU A 170 9.82 -3.18 -8.97
CA LEU A 170 9.86 -2.67 -10.33
C LEU A 170 11.33 -2.63 -10.78
N PRO A 171 11.68 -3.19 -11.95
CA PRO A 171 13.06 -3.15 -12.42
C PRO A 171 13.45 -1.72 -12.85
N ASN A 172 12.56 -1.02 -13.56
CA ASN A 172 12.88 0.24 -14.24
C ASN A 172 11.70 1.23 -14.15
N VAL A 173 11.96 2.54 -14.30
CA VAL A 173 10.89 3.56 -14.34
C VAL A 173 9.95 3.36 -15.51
N LYS A 174 10.41 2.82 -16.65
CA LYS A 174 9.54 2.50 -17.79
C LYS A 174 8.35 1.61 -17.40
N ILE A 175 8.58 0.55 -16.63
CA ILE A 175 7.50 -0.35 -16.20
C ILE A 175 6.62 0.34 -15.15
N CYS A 176 7.20 1.13 -14.27
CA CYS A 176 6.46 1.95 -13.32
C CYS A 176 5.51 2.94 -14.02
N ALA A 177 6.03 3.68 -15.01
CA ALA A 177 5.28 4.64 -15.81
C ALA A 177 4.17 3.94 -16.61
N LEU A 178 4.45 2.78 -17.21
CA LEU A 178 3.45 1.96 -17.89
C LEU A 178 2.31 1.58 -16.93
N LEU A 179 2.64 1.02 -15.76
CA LEU A 179 1.66 0.64 -14.74
C LEU A 179 0.81 1.84 -14.29
N LEU A 180 1.45 2.97 -13.98
CA LEU A 180 0.79 4.21 -13.56
C LEU A 180 -0.17 4.76 -14.63
N VAL A 181 0.24 4.75 -15.90
CA VAL A 181 -0.60 5.20 -17.01
C VAL A 181 -1.78 4.26 -17.23
N CYS A 182 -1.57 2.94 -17.15
CA CYS A 182 -2.68 2.00 -17.27
C CYS A 182 -3.68 2.11 -16.11
N LEU A 183 -3.20 2.31 -14.88
CA LEU A 183 -4.05 2.52 -13.71
C LEU A 183 -4.77 3.89 -13.74
N PHE A 184 -4.13 4.91 -14.28
CA PHE A 184 -4.76 6.20 -14.58
C PHE A 184 -5.95 6.06 -15.53
N VAL A 185 -5.78 5.33 -16.64
CA VAL A 185 -6.86 5.08 -17.60
C VAL A 185 -7.97 4.22 -16.97
N TYR A 186 -7.58 3.21 -16.18
CA TYR A 186 -8.52 2.37 -15.44
C TYR A 186 -9.42 3.19 -14.51
N ASP A 187 -8.85 4.12 -13.73
CA ASP A 187 -9.59 4.92 -12.76
C ASP A 187 -10.59 5.85 -13.46
N ILE A 188 -10.17 6.51 -14.55
CA ILE A 188 -11.06 7.35 -15.38
C ILE A 188 -12.21 6.52 -15.96
N PHE A 189 -11.91 5.33 -16.48
CA PHE A 189 -12.94 4.45 -17.04
C PHE A 189 -13.98 4.06 -15.99
N TRP A 190 -13.55 3.56 -14.84
CA TRP A 190 -14.46 3.07 -13.82
C TRP A 190 -15.21 4.16 -13.06
N VAL A 191 -14.62 5.35 -12.92
CA VAL A 191 -15.29 6.47 -12.23
C VAL A 191 -16.28 7.21 -13.13
N PHE A 192 -15.95 7.47 -14.40
CA PHE A 192 -16.83 8.29 -15.26
C PHE A 192 -17.63 7.51 -16.29
N PHE A 193 -17.11 6.40 -16.81
CA PHE A 193 -17.75 5.68 -17.91
C PHE A 193 -18.61 4.49 -17.46
N SER A 194 -18.37 3.96 -16.26
CA SER A 194 -19.06 2.75 -15.78
C SER A 194 -20.57 2.94 -15.65
N GLU A 195 -21.03 4.10 -15.16
CA GLU A 195 -22.46 4.43 -15.03
C GLU A 195 -23.20 4.36 -16.36
N ARG A 196 -22.59 4.86 -17.44
CA ARG A 196 -23.21 4.88 -18.77
C ARG A 196 -23.39 3.48 -19.37
N ILE A 197 -22.53 2.53 -19.00
CA ILE A 197 -22.53 1.17 -19.55
C ILE A 197 -23.38 0.22 -18.71
N PHE A 198 -23.27 0.32 -17.37
CA PHE A 198 -23.88 -0.62 -16.43
C PHE A 198 -25.12 -0.07 -15.71
N GLY A 199 -25.48 1.20 -15.94
CA GLY A 199 -26.62 1.87 -15.31
C GLY A 199 -26.37 2.34 -13.88
N ALA A 200 -25.20 2.05 -13.31
CA ALA A 200 -24.76 2.52 -11.99
C ALA A 200 -23.23 2.63 -11.94
N ASN A 201 -22.72 3.51 -11.07
CA ASN A 201 -21.29 3.66 -10.82
C ASN A 201 -20.74 2.45 -10.07
N VAL A 202 -20.22 1.48 -10.82
CA VAL A 202 -19.81 0.16 -10.31
C VAL A 202 -18.78 0.28 -9.19
N MET A 203 -17.78 1.16 -9.35
CA MET A 203 -16.74 1.40 -8.34
C MET A 203 -17.32 1.90 -7.01
N VAL A 204 -18.31 2.80 -7.07
CA VAL A 204 -18.95 3.37 -5.88
C VAL A 204 -19.88 2.36 -5.22
N SER A 205 -20.67 1.64 -6.03
CA SER A 205 -21.55 0.58 -5.54
C SER A 205 -20.77 -0.50 -4.81
N VAL A 206 -19.61 -0.89 -5.34
CA VAL A 206 -18.74 -1.90 -4.71
C VAL A 206 -18.03 -1.33 -3.47
N ALA A 207 -17.57 -0.08 -3.51
CA ALA A 207 -16.85 0.55 -2.38
C ALA A 207 -17.74 0.84 -1.16
N THR A 208 -19.03 1.07 -1.39
CA THR A 208 -20.03 1.35 -0.35
C THR A 208 -20.62 0.09 0.28
N GLN A 209 -20.52 -1.06 -0.39
CA GLN A 209 -20.97 -2.33 0.15
C GLN A 209 -20.00 -2.86 1.22
N GLN A 210 -20.53 -3.18 2.39
CA GLN A 210 -19.77 -3.75 3.50
C GLN A 210 -19.87 -5.28 3.48
N ALA A 211 -18.73 -5.96 3.61
CA ALA A 211 -18.67 -7.41 3.63
C ALA A 211 -19.34 -7.98 4.90
N SER A 212 -20.05 -9.09 4.76
CA SER A 212 -20.56 -9.85 5.90
C SER A 212 -19.40 -10.57 6.58
N ASN A 213 -19.34 -10.51 7.90
CA ASN A 213 -18.27 -11.12 8.65
C ASN A 213 -18.40 -12.66 8.62
N PRO A 214 -17.44 -13.42 8.06
CA PRO A 214 -17.52 -14.88 8.01
C PRO A 214 -17.50 -15.50 9.41
N VAL A 215 -16.84 -14.86 10.38
CA VAL A 215 -16.79 -15.34 11.77
C VAL A 215 -18.15 -15.26 12.43
N HIS A 216 -18.93 -14.20 12.16
CA HIS A 216 -20.30 -14.11 12.65
C HIS A 216 -21.19 -15.19 12.02
N THR A 217 -21.06 -15.44 10.71
CA THR A 217 -21.80 -16.51 10.02
C THR A 217 -21.51 -17.88 10.65
N VAL A 218 -20.23 -18.23 10.80
CA VAL A 218 -19.82 -19.51 11.41
C VAL A 218 -20.25 -19.60 12.88
N ALA A 219 -20.10 -18.53 13.66
CA ALA A 219 -20.54 -18.52 15.05
C ALA A 219 -22.06 -18.69 15.19
N SER A 220 -22.84 -18.13 14.25
CA SER A 220 -24.30 -18.29 14.21
C SER A 220 -24.71 -19.72 13.84
N SER A 221 -23.99 -20.36 12.91
CA SER A 221 -24.21 -21.77 12.56
C SER A 221 -23.84 -22.72 13.70
N LEU A 222 -22.84 -22.36 14.52
CA LEU A 222 -22.36 -23.16 15.65
C LEU A 222 -23.04 -22.82 16.99
N SER A 223 -24.00 -21.90 17.01
CA SER A 223 -24.73 -21.47 18.23
C SER A 223 -23.80 -21.09 19.40
N LEU A 224 -22.65 -20.45 19.11
CA LEU A 224 -21.65 -20.15 20.14
C LEU A 224 -22.10 -18.99 21.05
N PRO A 225 -21.89 -19.08 22.38
CA PRO A 225 -22.14 -17.97 23.30
C PRO A 225 -21.16 -16.81 23.01
N GLY A 226 -21.65 -15.57 23.02
CA GLY A 226 -20.85 -14.37 22.75
C GLY A 226 -21.07 -13.69 21.40
N LEU A 227 -22.11 -14.08 20.64
CA LEU A 227 -22.47 -13.51 19.33
C LEU A 227 -22.58 -11.97 19.33
N GLN A 228 -22.95 -11.38 20.46
CA GLN A 228 -23.12 -9.92 20.63
C GLN A 228 -21.81 -9.13 20.55
N LEU A 229 -20.66 -9.77 20.80
CA LEU A 229 -19.34 -9.12 20.71
C LEU A 229 -18.79 -9.10 19.28
N ILE A 230 -19.35 -9.92 18.38
CA ILE A 230 -18.86 -10.10 17.01
C ILE A 230 -19.60 -9.14 16.07
N THR A 231 -18.83 -8.35 15.33
CA THR A 231 -19.41 -7.42 14.34
C THR A 231 -20.05 -8.17 13.17
N LYS A 232 -21.26 -7.76 12.78
CA LYS A 232 -21.99 -8.35 11.64
C LYS A 232 -21.40 -7.96 10.29
N LYS A 233 -20.84 -6.74 10.21
CA LYS A 233 -20.26 -6.15 9.01
C LYS A 233 -18.80 -5.81 9.28
N LEU A 234 -17.94 -6.18 8.36
CA LEU A 234 -16.50 -6.00 8.47
C LEU A 234 -16.02 -5.06 7.36
N GLU A 235 -15.32 -4.00 7.74
CA GLU A 235 -14.58 -3.18 6.79
C GLU A 235 -13.28 -3.90 6.44
N MET A 236 -12.97 -4.04 5.15
CA MET A 236 -11.75 -4.71 4.72
C MET A 236 -10.56 -3.75 4.82
N PRO A 237 -9.37 -4.22 5.24
CA PRO A 237 -8.17 -3.39 5.44
C PRO A 237 -7.52 -2.94 4.13
N VAL A 238 -8.21 -3.14 3.01
CA VAL A 238 -7.84 -2.63 1.68
C VAL A 238 -8.13 -1.12 1.56
N LYS A 239 -8.76 -0.51 2.57
CA LYS A 239 -8.94 0.94 2.72
C LYS A 239 -8.61 1.38 4.15
N LEU A 240 -7.96 2.53 4.28
CA LEU A 240 -7.82 3.21 5.57
C LEU A 240 -9.07 4.00 5.87
N VAL A 241 -9.48 3.98 7.12
CA VAL A 241 -10.72 4.57 7.58
C VAL A 241 -10.45 5.44 8.80
N PHE A 242 -10.78 6.71 8.71
CA PHE A 242 -10.65 7.67 9.81
C PHE A 242 -12.02 8.26 10.14
N PRO A 243 -12.46 8.21 11.40
CA PRO A 243 -13.69 8.87 11.80
C PRO A 243 -13.51 10.39 11.71
N ARG A 244 -14.43 11.10 11.05
CA ARG A 244 -14.35 12.57 10.93
C ARG A 244 -14.38 13.28 12.29
N ASN A 245 -15.00 12.67 13.29
CA ASN A 245 -15.13 13.19 14.66
C ASN A 245 -13.94 12.88 15.59
N LEU A 246 -12.73 12.63 15.07
CA LEU A 246 -11.57 12.21 15.85
C LEU A 246 -11.18 13.19 16.98
N LEU A 247 -11.46 14.48 16.79
CA LEU A 247 -11.12 15.55 17.73
C LEU A 247 -12.32 16.48 17.86
N GLY A 248 -13.22 16.15 18.78
CA GLY A 248 -14.54 16.80 18.93
C GLY A 248 -14.50 18.32 18.79
N SER A 249 -14.95 18.81 17.64
CA SER A 249 -15.36 20.19 17.42
C SER A 249 -16.83 20.15 17.08
N GLY A 250 -17.62 20.79 17.96
CA GLY A 250 -19.06 20.63 18.03
C GLY A 250 -19.80 21.04 16.74
N VAL A 251 -21.00 20.49 16.64
CA VAL A 251 -22.03 20.69 15.60
C VAL A 251 -21.96 19.70 14.44
N SER A 252 -22.56 18.52 14.65
CA SER A 252 -23.56 17.99 13.72
C SER A 252 -24.50 17.01 14.41
N GLN A 253 -25.76 17.41 14.48
CA GLN A 253 -26.91 16.60 14.85
C GLN A 253 -27.23 15.65 13.70
N SER A 254 -26.77 14.40 13.76
CA SER A 254 -27.40 13.21 13.18
C SER A 254 -26.48 12.01 13.40
N GLY A 255 -27.02 10.91 13.91
CA GLY A 255 -26.29 9.75 14.44
C GLY A 255 -25.57 8.85 13.42
N SER A 256 -24.92 9.40 12.39
CA SER A 256 -24.07 8.63 11.48
C SER A 256 -22.62 9.13 11.56
N MET A 257 -21.72 8.29 12.09
CA MET A 257 -20.28 8.53 12.01
C MET A 257 -19.86 8.52 10.53
N GLU A 258 -19.58 9.69 9.98
CA GLU A 258 -19.00 9.78 8.65
C GLU A 258 -17.51 9.43 8.71
N TYR A 259 -17.11 8.51 7.84
CA TYR A 259 -15.75 8.04 7.74
C TYR A 259 -15.07 8.63 6.51
N MET A 260 -13.88 9.18 6.69
CA MET A 260 -12.99 9.47 5.57
C MET A 260 -12.24 8.20 5.19
N MET A 261 -12.24 7.88 3.90
CA MET A 261 -11.65 6.65 3.38
C MET A 261 -10.54 6.96 2.39
N LEU A 262 -9.45 6.19 2.42
CA LEU A 262 -8.38 6.25 1.42
C LEU A 262 -8.04 4.83 0.96
N GLY A 263 -7.95 4.63 -0.36
CA GLY A 263 -7.59 3.34 -0.93
C GLY A 263 -6.14 2.97 -0.65
N LEU A 264 -5.89 1.69 -0.37
CA LEU A 264 -4.51 1.20 -0.20
C LEU A 264 -3.71 1.30 -1.50
N GLY A 265 -4.37 1.15 -2.65
CA GLY A 265 -3.76 1.35 -3.98
C GLY A 265 -3.21 2.76 -4.17
N ASP A 266 -3.92 3.77 -3.70
CA ASP A 266 -3.54 5.20 -3.83
C ASP A 266 -2.26 5.52 -3.06
N MET A 267 -1.90 4.72 -2.06
CA MET A 267 -0.63 4.80 -1.33
C MET A 267 0.42 3.86 -1.93
N ALA A 268 0.05 2.61 -2.20
CA ALA A 268 0.96 1.57 -2.65
C ALA A 268 1.61 1.91 -4.00
N ILE A 269 0.82 2.42 -4.95
CA ILE A 269 1.29 2.72 -6.31
C ILE A 269 2.34 3.86 -6.30
N PRO A 270 2.08 5.04 -5.71
CA PRO A 270 3.13 6.04 -5.48
C PRO A 270 4.29 5.54 -4.62
N GLY A 271 4.00 4.71 -3.61
CA GLY A 271 5.02 4.07 -2.77
C GLY A 271 6.03 3.25 -3.57
N MET A 272 5.57 2.50 -4.58
CA MET A 272 6.43 1.74 -5.50
C MET A 272 7.34 2.65 -6.35
N LEU A 273 6.80 3.76 -6.86
CA LEU A 273 7.60 4.76 -7.60
C LEU A 273 8.68 5.37 -6.70
N ILE A 274 8.30 5.79 -5.49
CA ILE A 274 9.23 6.37 -4.51
C ILE A 274 10.29 5.33 -4.11
N ALA A 275 9.91 4.07 -3.91
CA ALA A 275 10.84 2.98 -3.59
C ALA A 275 11.88 2.78 -4.70
N LEU A 276 11.44 2.75 -5.97
CA LEU A 276 12.33 2.60 -7.12
C LEU A 276 13.32 3.77 -7.21
N VAL A 277 12.81 5.00 -7.10
CA VAL A 277 13.63 6.21 -7.16
C VAL A 277 14.63 6.26 -6.00
N ARG A 278 14.23 5.86 -4.78
CA ARG A 278 15.17 5.73 -3.64
C ARG A 278 16.24 4.67 -3.88
N CYS A 279 15.89 3.56 -4.54
CA CYS A 279 16.86 2.54 -4.91
C CYS A 279 17.87 3.06 -5.94
N PHE A 280 17.40 3.86 -6.90
CA PHE A 280 18.27 4.54 -7.87
C PHE A 280 19.21 5.54 -7.17
N ASP A 281 18.68 6.43 -6.33
CA ASP A 281 19.45 7.40 -5.55
C ASP A 281 20.54 6.71 -4.71
N TYR A 282 20.19 5.60 -4.07
CA TYR A 282 21.13 4.80 -3.27
C TYR A 282 22.24 4.16 -4.11
N ARG A 283 21.90 3.56 -5.25
CA ARG A 283 22.88 2.93 -6.17
C ARG A 283 23.87 3.97 -6.68
N LYS A 284 23.37 5.11 -7.15
CA LYS A 284 24.19 6.21 -7.64
C LYS A 284 25.10 6.79 -6.56
N SER A 285 24.58 6.98 -5.34
CA SER A 285 25.40 7.41 -4.21
C SER A 285 26.53 6.43 -3.87
N LYS A 286 26.28 5.11 -4.02
CA LYS A 286 27.27 4.06 -3.81
C LYS A 286 28.36 4.07 -4.88
N GLU A 287 27.99 4.28 -6.13
CA GLU A 287 28.94 4.38 -7.27
C GLU A 287 29.83 5.61 -7.18
N LEU A 288 29.31 6.76 -6.74
CA LEU A 288 30.09 7.97 -6.51
C LEU A 288 30.99 7.91 -5.25
N GLY A 289 30.94 6.83 -4.46
CA GLY A 289 31.80 6.65 -3.29
C GLY A 289 31.58 7.65 -2.16
N ILE A 290 30.43 8.34 -2.12
CA ILE A 290 30.11 9.33 -1.08
C ILE A 290 29.74 8.57 0.21
N PRO A 291 30.43 8.80 1.35
CA PRO A 291 30.11 8.14 2.62
C PRO A 291 28.68 8.46 3.07
N SER A 292 27.96 7.46 3.57
CA SER A 292 26.56 7.54 4.04
C SER A 292 26.29 8.62 5.10
N ASP A 293 27.34 9.16 5.74
CA ASP A 293 27.26 10.11 6.85
C ASP A 293 27.51 11.58 6.42
N ALA A 294 27.98 11.81 5.18
CA ALA A 294 28.19 13.16 4.65
C ALA A 294 26.96 13.61 3.86
N SER A 295 26.01 14.22 4.58
CA SER A 295 24.78 14.85 4.08
C SER A 295 25.04 16.11 3.21
N SER A 296 25.91 16.00 2.20
CA SER A 296 26.07 17.06 1.22
C SER A 296 24.79 17.18 0.39
N ASN A 297 24.21 18.38 0.40
CA ASN A 297 22.96 18.81 -0.26
C ASN A 297 22.89 18.54 -1.79
N ARG A 298 23.87 17.87 -2.39
CA ARG A 298 23.96 17.53 -3.82
C ARG A 298 23.61 16.08 -4.16
N GLY A 299 23.51 15.18 -3.17
CA GLY A 299 23.05 13.80 -3.39
C GLY A 299 21.61 13.83 -3.89
N GLN A 300 21.37 13.30 -5.09
CA GLN A 300 20.16 13.53 -5.87
C GLN A 300 18.92 12.99 -5.12
N LYS A 301 18.08 13.89 -4.60
CA LYS A 301 16.91 13.56 -3.77
C LYS A 301 15.64 13.38 -4.61
N TYR A 302 15.68 12.63 -5.70
CA TYR A 302 14.50 12.42 -6.56
C TYR A 302 13.30 11.88 -5.74
N ALA A 303 13.58 11.07 -4.73
CA ALA A 303 12.58 10.57 -3.79
C ALA A 303 11.83 11.67 -3.03
N TRP A 304 12.50 12.75 -2.64
CA TRP A 304 11.85 13.86 -1.92
C TRP A 304 10.91 14.65 -2.83
N TYR A 305 11.28 14.83 -4.10
CA TYR A 305 10.38 15.44 -5.09
C TYR A 305 9.16 14.56 -5.36
N ALA A 306 9.33 13.24 -5.42
CA ALA A 306 8.22 12.30 -5.56
C ALA A 306 7.28 12.33 -4.34
N ILE A 307 7.82 12.40 -3.11
CA ILE A 307 7.02 12.52 -1.87
C ILE A 307 6.26 13.85 -1.84
N PHE A 308 6.90 14.96 -2.20
CA PHE A 308 6.24 16.26 -2.25
C PHE A 308 5.16 16.30 -3.34
N GLY A 309 5.45 15.72 -4.50
CA GLY A 309 4.47 15.51 -5.57
C GLY A 309 3.28 14.66 -5.15
N TYR A 310 3.52 13.61 -4.36
CA TYR A 310 2.46 12.78 -3.77
C TYR A 310 1.59 13.58 -2.80
N ALA A 311 2.20 14.37 -1.91
CA ALA A 311 1.47 15.22 -0.98
C ALA A 311 0.58 16.24 -1.71
N ILE A 312 1.10 16.92 -2.74
CA ILE A 312 0.33 17.85 -3.58
C ILE A 312 -0.82 17.11 -4.28
N GLY A 313 -0.54 15.95 -4.88
CA GLY A 313 -1.56 15.17 -5.59
C GLY A 313 -2.69 14.72 -4.68
N LEU A 314 -2.36 14.27 -3.46
CA LEU A 314 -3.34 13.83 -2.46
C LEU A 314 -4.20 14.99 -1.96
N ILE A 315 -3.59 16.13 -1.66
CA ILE A 315 -4.29 17.38 -1.29
C ILE A 315 -5.24 17.79 -2.42
N THR A 316 -4.77 17.74 -3.67
CA THR A 316 -5.57 18.12 -4.84
C THR A 316 -6.73 17.15 -5.07
N ALA A 317 -6.50 15.84 -4.93
CA ALA A 317 -7.55 14.81 -5.04
C ALA A 317 -8.64 15.00 -3.99
N LEU A 318 -8.25 15.23 -2.73
CA LEU A 318 -9.20 15.49 -1.64
C LEU A 318 -9.96 16.80 -1.85
N ALA A 319 -9.28 17.88 -2.27
CA ALA A 319 -9.92 19.15 -2.58
C ALA A 319 -10.93 19.03 -3.74
N ALA A 320 -10.57 18.30 -4.80
CA ALA A 320 -11.46 18.02 -5.93
C ALA A 320 -12.68 17.18 -5.52
N GLY A 321 -12.50 16.20 -4.64
CA GLY A 321 -13.59 15.40 -4.08
C GLY A 321 -14.58 16.23 -3.26
N ILE A 322 -14.07 17.14 -2.40
CA ILE A 322 -14.91 18.04 -1.60
C ILE A 322 -15.66 19.03 -2.50
N LEU A 323 -15.01 19.58 -3.53
CA LEU A 323 -15.62 20.59 -4.40
C LEU A 323 -16.68 20.01 -5.34
N SER A 324 -16.49 18.77 -5.78
CA SER A 324 -17.31 18.17 -6.85
C SER A 324 -18.52 17.39 -6.34
N HIS A 325 -18.56 16.98 -5.06
CA HIS A 325 -19.57 16.07 -4.48
C HIS A 325 -19.80 14.76 -5.26
N SER A 326 -18.96 14.49 -6.25
CA SER A 326 -18.99 13.30 -7.09
C SER A 326 -17.76 12.46 -6.77
N PRO A 327 -17.82 11.13 -7.01
CA PRO A 327 -16.63 10.30 -7.03
C PRO A 327 -15.64 10.88 -8.03
N GLN A 328 -14.39 11.06 -7.61
CA GLN A 328 -13.30 11.56 -8.44
C GLN A 328 -12.22 10.48 -8.52
N PRO A 329 -11.63 10.24 -9.71
CA PRO A 329 -10.51 9.32 -9.83
C PRO A 329 -9.29 9.90 -9.11
N ALA A 330 -8.81 9.25 -8.05
CA ALA A 330 -7.69 9.74 -7.26
C ALA A 330 -6.37 9.71 -8.07
N LEU A 331 -6.20 8.70 -8.91
CA LEU A 331 -4.99 8.54 -9.73
C LEU A 331 -4.85 9.61 -10.80
N LEU A 332 -5.95 10.28 -11.18
CA LEU A 332 -5.95 11.44 -12.07
C LEU A 332 -5.04 12.55 -11.55
N TYR A 333 -5.01 12.75 -10.24
CA TYR A 333 -4.21 13.80 -9.58
C TYR A 333 -2.85 13.27 -9.13
N LEU A 334 -2.81 12.04 -8.59
CA LEU A 334 -1.59 11.45 -8.03
C LEU A 334 -0.54 11.10 -9.09
N VAL A 335 -0.94 10.53 -10.22
CA VAL A 335 0.00 10.09 -11.28
C VAL A 335 0.80 11.26 -11.86
N PRO A 336 0.17 12.34 -12.38
CA PRO A 336 0.93 13.45 -12.93
C PRO A 336 1.75 14.19 -11.86
N SER A 337 1.24 14.31 -10.64
CA SER A 337 1.94 15.03 -9.57
C SER A 337 3.17 14.28 -9.04
N THR A 338 3.19 12.95 -9.11
CA THR A 338 4.31 12.12 -8.63
C THR A 338 5.30 11.78 -9.73
N LEU A 339 4.81 11.31 -10.89
CA LEU A 339 5.65 10.91 -12.01
C LEU A 339 6.23 12.12 -12.74
N GLY A 340 5.45 13.18 -12.92
CA GLY A 340 5.84 14.38 -13.66
C GLY A 340 7.15 15.02 -13.14
N PRO A 341 7.24 15.35 -11.83
CA PRO A 341 8.47 15.92 -11.27
C PRO A 341 9.68 14.99 -11.42
N VAL A 342 9.53 13.68 -11.21
CA VAL A 342 10.63 12.71 -11.35
C VAL A 342 11.15 12.67 -12.79
N MET A 343 10.24 12.64 -13.76
CA MET A 343 10.56 12.64 -15.19
C MET A 343 11.22 13.96 -15.62
N PHE A 344 10.69 15.09 -15.17
CA PHE A 344 11.23 16.41 -15.49
C PHE A 344 12.62 16.62 -14.90
N LEU A 345 12.83 16.27 -13.63
CA LEU A 345 14.15 16.43 -12.99
C LEU A 345 15.19 15.46 -13.59
N SER A 346 14.82 14.22 -13.91
CA SER A 346 15.74 13.27 -14.51
C SER A 346 16.14 13.70 -15.93
N TRP A 347 15.23 14.33 -16.67
CA TRP A 347 15.53 14.96 -17.95
C TRP A 347 16.50 16.14 -17.80
N LEU A 348 16.25 17.07 -16.87
CA LEU A 348 17.14 18.21 -16.60
C LEU A 348 18.56 17.77 -16.20
N ARG A 349 18.68 16.65 -15.49
CA ARG A 349 19.95 16.11 -14.99
C ARG A 349 20.66 15.16 -15.95
N LYS A 350 20.07 14.90 -17.12
CA LYS A 350 20.59 13.96 -18.15
C LYS A 350 20.72 12.50 -17.68
N ASP A 351 20.06 12.13 -16.58
CA ASP A 351 20.04 10.77 -16.03
C ASP A 351 18.82 9.97 -16.53
N PHE A 352 18.00 10.57 -17.40
CA PHE A 352 16.71 10.03 -17.82
C PHE A 352 16.80 8.63 -18.42
N MET A 353 17.75 8.40 -19.33
CA MET A 353 17.85 7.10 -20.02
C MET A 353 18.27 5.97 -19.06
N GLU A 354 19.19 6.27 -18.15
CA GLU A 354 19.63 5.35 -17.10
C GLU A 354 18.47 4.95 -16.18
N LEU A 355 17.63 5.93 -15.80
CA LEU A 355 16.45 5.71 -14.96
C LEU A 355 15.32 4.96 -15.72
N TRP A 356 15.18 5.23 -17.02
CA TRP A 356 14.12 4.69 -17.88
C TRP A 356 14.37 3.23 -18.26
N GLU A 357 15.59 2.90 -18.69
CA GLU A 357 15.98 1.56 -19.12
C GLU A 357 16.49 0.68 -17.98
N GLY A 358 16.87 1.31 -16.86
CA GLY A 358 17.44 0.64 -15.70
C GLY A 358 18.92 0.27 -15.89
N PRO A 359 19.49 -0.51 -14.95
CA PRO A 359 20.89 -0.92 -15.05
C PRO A 359 21.07 -1.74 -16.32
N MET A 360 21.95 -1.26 -17.22
CA MET A 360 22.35 -2.01 -18.41
C MET A 360 22.82 -3.40 -17.98
N SER A 361 22.09 -4.44 -18.39
CA SER A 361 22.49 -5.82 -18.12
C SER A 361 23.89 -6.02 -18.68
N ASN A 362 24.86 -6.27 -17.80
CA ASN A 362 26.21 -6.56 -18.22
C ASN A 362 26.15 -7.83 -19.10
N PRO A 363 26.54 -7.80 -20.39
CA PRO A 363 26.38 -8.94 -21.29
C PRO A 363 27.07 -10.21 -20.79
N ASN A 364 28.02 -10.09 -19.87
CA ASN A 364 28.74 -11.17 -19.21
C ASN A 364 27.88 -12.04 -18.24
N GLU A 365 26.71 -11.57 -17.79
CA GLU A 365 25.83 -12.33 -16.89
C GLU A 365 24.86 -13.24 -17.68
N LYS A 366 24.47 -12.84 -18.90
CA LYS A 366 23.71 -13.69 -19.82
C LYS A 366 24.52 -14.88 -20.32
N THR A 367 25.83 -14.71 -20.55
CA THR A 367 26.70 -15.81 -21.00
C THR A 367 26.88 -16.87 -19.91
N ARG A 368 26.94 -16.48 -18.63
CA ARG A 368 27.03 -17.45 -17.52
C ARG A 368 25.74 -18.22 -17.25
N LEU A 369 24.58 -17.65 -17.57
CA LEU A 369 23.28 -18.33 -17.42
C LEU A 369 22.93 -19.25 -18.59
N MET A 370 23.68 -19.19 -19.70
CA MET A 370 23.56 -20.14 -20.81
C MET A 370 24.58 -21.29 -20.73
N GLU A 371 25.54 -21.22 -19.80
CA GLU A 371 26.57 -22.25 -19.58
C GLU A 371 26.30 -23.15 -18.34
N VAL A 372 25.15 -23.00 -17.68
CA VAL A 372 24.66 -23.90 -16.61
C VAL A 372 23.33 -24.48 -17.07
#